data_AF-X1QIJ9-F1
#
_entry.id   AF-X1QIJ9-F1
#
_cell.length_a   1.000
_cell.length_b   1.000
_cell.length_c   1.000
_cell.angle_alpha   90.00
_cell.angle_beta   90.00
_cell.angle_gamma   90.00
#
_symmetry.space_group_name_H-M   'P 1'
#
loop_
_entity.id
_entity.type
_entity.pdbx_description
1 polymer ?
#
loop_
_entity_poly.entity_id
_entity_poly.type
_entity_poly.pdbx_seq_one_letter_code
_entity_poly.pdbx_strand_id
1 'polypeptide(L)'
;TFLGVLADQDSSRVRGVFVNFFGRPARTPVGPVLLAYKTGSPIVPMAIVRKNKNKYKIIVKPPVELTFSENREKDITNVTQKCMQVLESIIREHPD
;
A
#
# COMPACT_ATOMS: atom_id res chain seq x y z
N THR A 1 -14.09 8.31 -10.70
CA THR A 1 -13.43 9.19 -9.70
C THR A 1 -12.30 8.43 -9.05
N PHE A 2 -11.15 9.08 -8.79
CA PHE A 2 -9.97 8.46 -8.16
C PHE A 2 -9.69 9.12 -6.81
N LEU A 3 -9.12 8.35 -5.87
CA LEU A 3 -8.65 8.82 -4.57
C LEU A 3 -7.18 8.43 -4.41
N GLY A 4 -6.31 9.40 -4.09
CA GLY A 4 -4.92 9.16 -3.73
C GLY A 4 -4.73 9.13 -2.21
N VAL A 5 -4.00 8.14 -1.69
CA VAL A 5 -3.68 8.01 -0.26
C VAL A 5 -2.21 7.68 -0.08
N LEU A 6 -1.54 8.35 0.84
CA LEU A 6 -0.20 7.97 1.30
C LEU A 6 -0.35 6.84 2.32
N ALA A 7 0.05 5.62 1.91
CA ALA A 7 -0.19 4.39 2.68
C ALA A 7 1.00 3.96 3.54
N ASP A 8 2.14 4.64 3.43
CA ASP A 8 3.42 4.32 4.07
C ASP A 8 3.69 5.10 5.36
N GLN A 9 2.86 6.12 5.65
CA GLN A 9 3.04 6.99 6.81
C GLN A 9 2.34 6.41 8.05
N ASP A 10 3.12 6.01 9.06
CA ASP A 10 2.55 5.62 10.35
C ASP A 10 2.00 6.83 11.12
N SER A 11 0.86 6.63 11.79
CA SER A 11 0.28 7.60 12.70
C SER A 11 -0.47 6.90 13.82
N SER A 12 -0.22 7.32 15.06
CA SER A 12 -0.96 6.81 16.22
C SER A 12 -2.46 7.09 16.15
N ARG A 13 -2.89 8.07 15.36
CA ARG A 13 -4.27 8.53 15.24
C ARG A 13 -5.14 7.67 14.31
N VAL A 14 -4.54 6.83 13.48
CA VAL A 14 -5.28 5.99 12.53
C VAL A 14 -5.12 4.51 12.85
N ARG A 15 -6.15 3.73 12.55
CA ARG A 15 -6.08 2.27 12.66
C ARG A 15 -4.97 1.77 11.73
N GLY A 16 -4.05 0.98 12.29
CA GLY A 16 -3.02 0.30 11.54
C GLY A 16 -2.87 -1.15 12.00
N VAL A 17 -2.23 -1.95 11.17
CA VAL A 17 -1.86 -3.35 11.46
C VAL A 17 -0.36 -3.50 11.31
N PHE A 18 0.23 -4.45 12.02
CA PHE A 18 1.63 -4.80 11.81
C PHE A 18 1.75 -5.74 10.61
N VAL A 19 2.55 -5.33 9.63
CA VAL A 19 2.96 -6.14 8.49
C VAL A 19 4.47 -6.07 8.34
N ASN A 20 5.07 -6.99 7.62
CA ASN A 20 6.49 -6.94 7.32
C ASN A 20 6.75 -5.91 6.22
N PHE A 21 7.71 -5.02 6.47
CA PHE A 21 8.29 -4.10 5.51
C PHE A 21 9.82 -4.21 5.58
N PHE A 22 10.44 -4.65 4.49
CA PHE A 22 11.86 -5.01 4.40
C PHE A 22 12.31 -5.98 5.50
N GLY A 23 11.48 -6.99 5.78
CA GLY A 23 11.75 -8.02 6.77
C GLY A 23 11.64 -7.57 8.23
N ARG A 24 11.16 -6.34 8.48
CA ARG A 24 10.92 -5.81 9.83
C ARG A 24 9.44 -5.53 10.04
N PRO A 25 8.87 -5.82 11.22
CA PRO A 25 7.51 -5.42 11.53
C PRO A 25 7.37 -3.89 11.48
N ALA A 26 6.39 -3.41 10.73
CA ALA A 26 6.04 -2.00 10.61
C ALA A 26 4.53 -1.83 10.77
N ARG A 27 4.11 -0.79 11.51
CA ARG A 27 2.70 -0.44 11.64
C ARG A 27 2.27 0.32 10.39
N THR A 28 1.28 -0.23 9.69
CA THR A 28 0.81 0.30 8.40
C THR A 28 -0.67 0.67 8.47
N PRO A 29 -1.06 1.87 8.02
CA PRO A 29 -2.47 2.29 7.94
C PRO A 29 -3.32 1.35 7.07
N VAL A 30 -4.50 0.98 7.56
CA VAL A 30 -5.44 0.10 6.82
C VAL A 30 -6.51 0.86 6.04
N GLY A 31 -6.49 2.19 6.06
CA GLY A 31 -7.50 3.05 5.42
C GLY A 31 -7.79 2.69 3.95
N PRO A 32 -6.77 2.57 3.07
CA PRO A 32 -6.97 2.17 1.68
C PRO A 32 -7.66 0.82 1.53
N VAL A 33 -7.27 -0.17 2.33
CA VAL A 33 -7.85 -1.53 2.30
C VAL A 33 -9.28 -1.54 2.80
N LEU A 34 -9.58 -0.76 3.84
CA LEU A 34 -10.94 -0.61 4.36
C LEU A 34 -11.88 0.07 3.35
N LEU A 35 -11.37 1.04 2.58
CA LEU A 35 -12.14 1.67 1.51
C LEU A 35 -12.43 0.65 0.41
N ALA A 36 -11.40 -0.03 -0.09
CA ALA A 36 -11.54 -1.06 -1.12
C ALA A 36 -12.51 -2.18 -0.70
N TYR A 37 -12.42 -2.64 0.55
CA TYR A 37 -13.35 -3.62 1.12
C TYR A 37 -14.81 -3.14 1.08
N LYS A 38 -15.06 -1.87 1.44
CA LYS A 38 -16.41 -1.30 1.51
C LYS A 38 -16.99 -0.99 0.13
N THR A 39 -16.17 -0.60 -0.84
CA THR A 39 -16.63 -0.09 -2.13
C THR A 39 -16.45 -1.09 -3.27
N GLY A 40 -15.74 -2.19 -3.05
CA GLY A 40 -15.32 -3.11 -4.11
C GLY A 40 -14.30 -2.50 -5.08
N SER A 41 -13.70 -1.36 -4.74
CA SER A 41 -12.76 -0.67 -5.62
C SER A 41 -11.38 -1.32 -5.62
N PRO A 42 -10.68 -1.37 -6.77
CA PRO A 42 -9.32 -1.89 -6.83
C PRO A 42 -8.34 -0.97 -6.09
N ILE A 43 -7.27 -1.55 -5.55
CA ILE A 43 -6.13 -0.81 -5.00
C ILE A 43 -5.01 -0.86 -6.02
N VAL A 44 -4.56 0.30 -6.49
CA VAL A 44 -3.48 0.43 -7.47
C VAL A 44 -2.26 1.07 -6.80
N PRO A 45 -1.18 0.31 -6.55
CA PRO A 45 0.04 0.86 -5.95
C PRO A 45 0.75 1.81 -6.90
N MET A 46 1.13 2.97 -6.38
CA MET A 46 1.84 3.99 -7.13
C MET A 46 2.98 4.56 -6.30
N ALA A 47 4.06 4.95 -6.96
CA ALA A 47 5.15 5.70 -6.36
C ALA A 47 5.64 6.78 -7.31
N ILE A 48 6.26 7.81 -6.75
CA ILE A 48 6.88 8.89 -7.49
C ILE A 48 8.38 8.78 -7.25
N VAL A 49 9.15 8.54 -8.31
CA VAL A 49 10.62 8.47 -8.24
C VAL A 49 11.23 9.69 -8.93
N ARG A 50 12.33 10.18 -8.38
CA ARG A 50 13.08 11.27 -9.00
C ARG A 50 13.93 10.71 -10.15
N LYS A 51 13.98 11.40 -11.29
CA LYS A 51 14.83 10.99 -12.43
C LYS A 51 16.08 11.83 -12.58
N ASN A 52 15.94 13.16 -12.46
CA ASN A 52 17.04 14.13 -12.43
C ASN A 52 16.51 15.45 -11.85
N LYS A 53 17.29 16.53 -11.93
CA LYS A 53 16.88 17.85 -11.43
C LYS A 53 15.55 18.26 -12.09
N ASN A 54 14.51 18.35 -11.28
CA ASN A 54 13.14 18.76 -11.64
C ASN A 54 12.37 17.79 -12.56
N LYS A 55 12.79 16.52 -12.72
CA LYS A 55 11.97 15.50 -13.39
C LYS A 55 11.62 14.34 -12.45
N TYR A 56 10.37 13.94 -12.50
CA TYR A 56 9.79 12.86 -11.72
C TYR A 56 9.15 11.84 -12.66
N LYS A 57 9.23 10.56 -12.30
CA LYS A 57 8.53 9.47 -12.97
C LYS A 57 7.51 8.90 -11.99
N ILE A 58 6.25 8.83 -12.42
CA ILE A 58 5.22 8.10 -11.70
C ILE A 58 5.29 6.64 -12.16
N ILE A 59 5.39 5.73 -11.19
CA ILE A 59 5.33 4.30 -11.41
C ILE A 59 3.95 3.85 -10.96
N VAL A 60 3.21 3.19 -11.84
CA VAL A 60 1.90 2.59 -11.57
C VAL A 60 2.06 1.09 -11.76
N LYS A 61 1.87 0.32 -10.69
CA LYS A 61 1.88 -1.15 -10.77
C LYS A 61 0.46 -1.66 -11.02
N PRO A 62 0.28 -2.92 -11.46
CA PRO A 62 -1.03 -3.53 -11.57
C PRO A 62 -1.82 -3.49 -10.24
N PRO A 63 -3.16 -3.56 -10.29
CA PRO A 63 -3.97 -3.65 -9.08
C PRO A 63 -3.54 -4.82 -8.17
N VAL A 64 -3.55 -4.59 -6.86
CA VAL A 64 -3.34 -5.66 -5.88
C VAL A 64 -4.52 -6.61 -5.92
N GLU A 65 -4.25 -7.91 -5.91
CA GLU A 65 -5.28 -8.93 -5.79
C GLU A 65 -5.96 -8.85 -4.42
N LEU A 66 -7.25 -8.54 -4.43
CA LEU A 66 -8.09 -8.43 -3.25
C LEU A 66 -8.86 -9.73 -3.03
N THR A 67 -8.64 -10.34 -1.85
CA THR A 67 -9.37 -11.53 -1.42
C THR A 67 -9.97 -11.22 -0.05
N PHE A 68 -11.29 -11.22 0.03
CA PHE A 68 -12.03 -11.00 1.26
C PHE A 68 -12.92 -12.22 1.53
N SER A 69 -12.71 -12.83 2.68
CA SER A 69 -13.42 -13.95 3.25
C SER A 69 -14.28 -13.47 4.42
N GLU A 70 -14.81 -14.41 5.21
CA GLU A 70 -15.55 -14.11 6.43
C GLU A 70 -14.62 -13.57 7.55
N ASN A 71 -13.31 -13.84 7.49
CA ASN A 71 -12.35 -13.30 8.47
C ASN A 71 -11.75 -11.96 8.02
N ARG A 72 -12.57 -10.92 8.19
CA ARG A 72 -12.25 -9.55 7.78
C ARG A 72 -10.91 -9.03 8.31
N GLU A 73 -10.56 -9.28 9.57
CA GLU A 73 -9.33 -8.74 10.15
C GLU A 73 -8.07 -9.36 9.56
N LYS A 74 -8.11 -10.69 9.34
CA LYS A 74 -7.05 -11.42 8.67
C LYS A 74 -6.89 -10.92 7.23
N ASP A 75 -7.99 -10.72 6.51
CA ASP A 75 -7.94 -10.29 5.12
C ASP A 75 -7.43 -8.86 4.96
N ILE A 76 -7.85 -7.94 5.84
CA ILE A 76 -7.29 -6.58 5.87
C ILE A 76 -5.77 -6.64 6.05
N THR A 77 -5.29 -7.49 6.97
CA THR A 77 -3.85 -7.64 7.22
C THR A 77 -3.13 -8.23 6.01
N ASN A 78 -3.69 -9.27 5.38
CA ASN A 78 -3.12 -9.91 4.20
C ASN A 78 -3.04 -8.96 3.00
N VAL A 79 -4.12 -8.23 2.71
CA VAL A 79 -4.13 -7.25 1.62
C VAL A 79 -3.16 -6.11 1.91
N THR A 80 -3.10 -5.62 3.16
CA THR A 80 -2.12 -4.61 3.56
C THR A 80 -0.68 -5.11 3.34
N GLN A 81 -0.39 -6.37 3.68
CA GLN A 81 0.91 -6.99 3.43
C GLN A 81 1.24 -7.07 1.94
N LYS A 82 0.28 -7.44 1.08
CA LYS A 82 0.46 -7.45 -0.39
C LYS A 82 0.78 -6.04 -0.91
N CYS A 83 0.07 -5.00 -0.44
CA CYS A 83 0.37 -3.62 -0.81
C CYS A 83 1.81 -3.23 -0.45
N MET A 84 2.27 -3.59 0.75
CA MET A 84 3.65 -3.32 1.18
C MET A 84 4.68 -4.09 0.36
N GLN A 85 4.43 -5.35 -0.01
CA GLN A 85 5.32 -6.11 -0.89
C GLN A 85 5.50 -5.44 -2.27
N VAL A 86 4.41 -4.91 -2.85
CA VAL A 86 4.50 -4.16 -4.11
C VAL A 86 5.30 -2.86 -3.91
N LEU A 87 5.06 -2.13 -2.83
CA LEU A 87 5.84 -0.93 -2.51
C LEU A 87 7.33 -1.25 -2.33
N GLU A 88 7.68 -2.32 -1.61
CA GLU A 88 9.06 -2.78 -1.48
C GLU A 88 9.68 -3.11 -2.84
N SER A 89 8.94 -3.74 -3.76
CA SER A 89 9.46 -4.02 -5.11
C SER A 89 9.82 -2.74 -5.86
N ILE A 90 8.99 -1.69 -5.74
CA ILE A 90 9.26 -0.40 -6.37
C ILE A 90 10.50 0.24 -5.74
N ILE A 91 10.62 0.20 -4.42
CA ILE A 91 11.77 0.75 -3.70
C ILE A 91 13.06 -0.02 -4.02
N ARG A 92 13.01 -1.35 -4.16
CA ARG A 92 14.17 -2.15 -4.60
C ARG A 92 14.61 -1.80 -6.03
N GLU A 93 13.68 -1.47 -6.91
CA GLU A 93 13.97 -0.98 -8.27
C GLU A 93 14.52 0.46 -8.27
N HIS A 94 14.28 1.25 -7.21
CA HIS A 94 14.60 2.67 -7.09
C HIS A 94 14.98 3.08 -5.63
N PRO A 95 16.16 2.66 -5.12
CA PRO A 95 16.53 2.87 -3.71
C PRO A 95 17.12 4.26 -3.39
N ASP A 96 17.30 5.11 -4.41
CA ASP A 96 18.03 6.39 -4.39
C ASP A 96 17.22 7.64 -3.97
#